data_AF-A0A0F1B5V5-F1
#
_entry.id   AF-A0A0F1B5V5-F1
#
_cell.length_a   1.000
_cell.length_b   1.000
_cell.length_c   1.000
_cell.angle_alpha   90.00
_cell.angle_beta   90.00
_cell.angle_gamma   90.00
#
_symmetry.space_group_name_H-M   'P 1'
#
loop_
_entity.id
_entity.type
_entity.pdbx_description
1 polymer ?
#
loop_
_entity_poly.entity_id
_entity_poly.type
_entity_poly.pdbx_seq_one_letter_code
_entity_poly.pdbx_strand_id
1 'polypeptide(L)'
;MNVLMPEIATGLELERTRQTQWQTLMKVSSPRAYLSSTPDAATRRKAWIVKGDVVGVIQTQAGWAEVEFVARSGKTTHGWVNSNDVQPLTPPAS
;
A
#
# COMPACT_ATOMS: atom_id res chain seq x y z
N MET A 1 -48.47 -3.34 -19.16
CA MET A 1 -47.14 -2.79 -19.50
C MET A 1 -46.34 -2.84 -18.20
N ASN A 2 -45.58 -3.92 -17.98
CA ASN A 2 -44.83 -4.09 -16.73
C ASN A 2 -43.47 -3.44 -16.88
N VAL A 3 -43.27 -2.32 -16.18
CA VAL A 3 -41.96 -1.71 -15.99
C VAL A 3 -41.32 -2.42 -14.81
N LEU A 4 -40.29 -3.22 -15.06
CA LEU A 4 -39.42 -3.76 -14.00
C LEU A 4 -38.65 -2.58 -13.40
N MET A 5 -38.82 -2.33 -12.10
CA MET A 5 -37.96 -1.41 -11.34
C MET A 5 -36.52 -1.94 -11.37
N PRO A 6 -35.50 -1.09 -11.57
CA PRO A 6 -34.12 -1.53 -11.45
C PRO A 6 -33.84 -1.95 -10.01
N GLU A 7 -33.35 -3.18 -9.82
CA GLU A 7 -32.84 -3.66 -8.53
C GLU A 7 -31.52 -2.95 -8.21
N ILE A 8 -31.59 -1.72 -7.71
CA ILE A 8 -30.44 -1.02 -7.09
C ILE A 8 -30.36 -1.36 -5.58
N ALA A 9 -31.13 -2.35 -5.11
CA ALA A 9 -31.31 -2.62 -3.68
C ALA A 9 -30.20 -3.49 -3.08
N THR A 10 -29.56 -4.34 -3.87
CA THR A 10 -28.47 -5.21 -3.42
C THR A 10 -27.14 -4.57 -3.81
N GLY A 11 -26.44 -4.01 -2.81
CA GLY A 11 -25.10 -3.45 -3.00
C GLY A 11 -24.07 -4.50 -3.43
N LEU A 12 -22.82 -4.07 -3.62
CA LEU A 12 -21.73 -4.99 -3.91
C LEU A 12 -21.33 -5.77 -2.65
N GLU A 13 -21.60 -7.07 -2.60
CA GLU A 13 -21.09 -7.94 -1.56
C GLU A 13 -19.59 -8.17 -1.77
N LEU A 14 -18.79 -7.74 -0.80
CA LEU A 14 -17.34 -7.90 -0.80
C LEU A 14 -16.93 -8.73 0.41
N GLU A 15 -16.08 -9.72 0.18
CA GLU A 15 -15.46 -10.48 1.25
C GLU A 15 -14.12 -9.86 1.67
N ARG A 16 -13.84 -9.91 2.97
CA ARG A 16 -12.55 -9.47 3.50
C ARG A 16 -11.47 -10.47 3.08
N THR A 17 -10.65 -10.08 2.11
CA THR A 17 -9.52 -10.91 1.66
C THR A 17 -8.34 -10.89 2.62
N ARG A 18 -8.20 -9.85 3.48
CA ARG A 18 -7.14 -9.80 4.50
C ARG A 18 -7.44 -8.90 5.69
N GLN A 19 -6.85 -9.28 6.83
CA GLN A 19 -6.73 -8.44 8.02
C GLN A 19 -5.32 -7.90 8.16
N THR A 20 -5.17 -6.58 8.26
CA THR A 20 -3.88 -5.88 8.36
C THR A 20 -3.94 -4.81 9.44
N GLN A 21 -2.78 -4.25 9.79
CA GLN A 21 -2.64 -3.08 10.68
C GLN A 21 -2.33 -1.79 9.91
N TRP A 22 -2.72 -1.73 8.63
CA TRP A 22 -2.42 -0.57 7.80
C TRP A 22 -3.21 0.66 8.26
N GLN A 23 -2.50 1.75 8.51
CA GLN A 23 -3.09 3.04 8.84
C GLN A 23 -3.40 3.86 7.58
N THR A 24 -2.61 3.69 6.52
CA THR A 24 -2.82 4.35 5.22
C THR A 24 -2.19 3.54 4.09
N LEU A 25 -2.52 3.91 2.85
CA LEU A 25 -1.89 3.39 1.65
C LEU A 25 -1.05 4.48 0.99
N MET A 26 0.15 4.11 0.56
CA MET A 26 1.04 5.01 -0.19
C MET A 26 1.53 4.33 -1.47
N LYS A 27 1.94 5.13 -2.45
CA LYS A 27 2.53 4.69 -3.71
C LYS A 27 4.02 4.97 -3.72
N VAL A 28 4.83 4.01 -4.15
CA VAL A 28 6.25 4.23 -4.36
C VAL A 28 6.47 5.23 -5.49
N SER A 29 7.15 6.34 -5.20
CA SER A 29 7.43 7.45 -6.11
C SER A 29 8.82 7.34 -6.77
N SER A 30 9.80 6.86 -6.01
CA SER A 30 11.18 6.63 -6.45
C SER A 30 11.30 5.37 -7.33
N PRO A 31 12.31 5.25 -8.20
CA PRO A 31 12.56 4.02 -8.97
C PRO A 31 12.66 2.77 -8.08
N ARG A 32 13.25 2.92 -6.89
CA ARG A 32 13.36 1.88 -5.86
C ARG A 32 13.24 2.50 -4.47
N ALA A 33 12.28 2.03 -3.69
CA ALA A 33 12.23 2.25 -2.25
C ALA A 33 12.96 1.10 -1.55
N TYR A 34 14.18 1.35 -1.08
CA TYR A 34 14.96 0.32 -0.40
C TYR A 34 14.42 0.05 1.01
N LEU A 35 14.38 -1.23 1.37
CA LEU A 35 13.89 -1.67 2.66
C LEU A 35 15.02 -1.75 3.68
N SER A 36 14.86 -1.05 4.79
CA SER A 36 15.69 -1.17 5.99
C SER A 36 15.04 -2.07 7.03
N SER A 37 15.83 -2.58 7.99
CA SER A 37 15.33 -3.36 9.13
C SER A 37 14.82 -2.46 10.26
N THR A 38 15.35 -1.25 10.35
CA THR A 38 14.98 -0.19 11.32
C THR A 38 14.80 1.13 10.56
N PRO A 39 14.29 2.22 11.16
CA PRO A 39 14.24 3.54 10.54
C PRO A 39 15.63 4.19 10.44
N ASP A 40 16.56 3.52 9.76
CA ASP A 40 17.95 3.91 9.58
C ASP A 40 18.46 3.41 8.21
N ALA A 41 19.15 4.29 7.48
CA ALA A 41 19.76 3.96 6.20
C ALA A 41 20.94 2.97 6.35
N ALA A 42 21.58 2.92 7.52
CA ALA A 42 22.64 1.97 7.80
C ALA A 42 22.14 0.51 7.83
N THR A 43 20.85 0.27 8.11
CA THR A 43 20.25 -1.08 8.14
C THR A 43 19.58 -1.48 6.82
N ARG A 44 19.92 -0.77 5.73
CA ARG A 44 19.39 -1.03 4.39
C ARG A 44 19.72 -2.45 3.93
N ARG A 45 18.68 -3.20 3.55
CA ARG A 45 18.78 -4.54 2.98
C ARG A 45 18.94 -4.51 1.47
N LYS A 46 19.38 -5.63 0.89
CA LYS A 46 19.37 -5.86 -0.57
C LYS A 46 17.95 -6.22 -1.07
N ALA A 47 16.95 -5.47 -0.63
CA ALA A 47 15.55 -5.63 -0.99
C ALA A 47 14.91 -4.25 -1.19
N TRP A 48 14.02 -4.13 -2.16
CA TRP A 48 13.35 -2.88 -2.49
C TRP A 48 11.99 -3.14 -3.13
N ILE A 49 11.13 -2.12 -3.09
CA ILE A 49 9.85 -2.07 -3.78
C ILE A 49 9.99 -1.06 -4.93
N VAL A 50 9.35 -1.31 -6.07
CA VAL A 50 9.58 -0.52 -7.30
C VAL A 50 8.52 0.57 -7.48
N LYS A 51 8.86 1.60 -8.27
CA LYS A 51 7.96 2.71 -8.59
C LYS A 51 6.59 2.24 -9.05
N GLY A 52 5.54 2.86 -8.51
CA GLY A 52 4.15 2.60 -8.87
C GLY A 52 3.47 1.53 -8.01
N ASP A 53 4.23 0.69 -7.30
CA ASP A 53 3.67 -0.25 -6.35
C ASP A 53 3.01 0.48 -5.18
N VAL A 54 1.92 -0.11 -4.68
CA VAL A 54 1.17 0.39 -3.53
C VAL A 54 1.56 -0.41 -2.30
N VAL A 55 1.83 0.29 -1.21
CA VAL A 55 2.21 -0.28 0.08
C VAL A 55 1.22 0.15 1.16
N GLY A 56 0.99 -0.72 2.12
CA GLY A 56 0.31 -0.36 3.36
C GLY A 56 1.32 0.17 4.37
N VAL A 57 1.06 1.34 4.94
CA VAL A 57 1.88 1.93 6.01
C VAL A 57 1.35 1.47 7.35
N ILE A 58 2.22 0.90 8.18
CA ILE A 58 1.89 0.42 9.53
C ILE A 58 2.18 1.50 10.57
N GLN A 59 3.30 2.22 10.42
CA GLN A 59 3.66 3.36 11.27
C GLN A 59 4.66 4.28 10.56
N THR A 60 4.87 5.47 11.12
CA THR A 60 5.89 6.42 10.67
C THR A 60 6.75 6.86 11.85
N GLN A 61 8.04 7.05 11.61
CA GLN A 61 8.99 7.48 12.63
C GLN A 61 10.16 8.20 11.97
N ALA A 62 10.45 9.43 12.41
CA ALA A 62 11.66 10.19 12.06
C ALA A 62 11.99 10.23 10.54
N GLY A 63 10.99 10.44 9.68
CA GLY A 63 11.19 10.50 8.22
C GLY A 63 11.26 9.13 7.53
N TRP A 64 10.87 8.07 8.23
CA TRP A 64 10.70 6.73 7.70
C TRP A 64 9.26 6.26 7.86
N ALA A 65 8.85 5.37 6.96
CA ALA A 65 7.59 4.65 7.03
C ALA A 65 7.88 3.15 7.15
N GLU A 66 7.30 2.50 8.16
CA GLU A 66 7.25 1.05 8.19
C GLU A 66 6.10 0.58 7.30
N VAL A 67 6.41 -0.27 6.34
CA VAL A 67 5.48 -0.65 5.27
C VAL A 67 5.40 -2.16 5.13
N GLU A 68 4.23 -2.59 4.67
CA GLU A 68 3.99 -3.93 4.16
C GLU A 68 3.58 -3.84 2.68
N PHE A 69 4.33 -4.53 1.83
CA PHE A 69 4.01 -4.75 0.44
C PHE A 69 3.43 -6.14 0.24
N VAL A 70 2.45 -6.24 -0.65
CA VAL A 70 1.77 -7.49 -1.00
C VAL A 70 1.95 -7.73 -2.47
N ALA A 71 2.77 -8.71 -2.82
CA ALA A 71 2.94 -9.09 -4.22
C ALA A 71 1.66 -9.73 -4.77
N ARG A 72 1.52 -9.73 -6.10
CA ARG A 72 0.40 -10.40 -6.79
C ARG A 72 0.27 -11.89 -6.44
N SER A 73 1.38 -12.54 -6.07
CA SER A 73 1.38 -13.94 -5.59
C SER A 73 0.84 -14.12 -4.17
N GLY A 74 0.48 -13.04 -3.48
CA GLY A 74 0.08 -13.05 -2.07
C GLY A 74 1.25 -12.97 -1.08
N LYS A 75 2.50 -13.14 -1.54
CA LYS A 75 3.68 -13.03 -0.68
C LYS A 75 3.80 -11.60 -0.13
N THR A 76 3.98 -11.47 1.17
CA THR A 76 4.20 -10.19 1.83
C THR A 76 5.68 -9.89 2.04
N THR A 77 6.03 -8.61 2.05
CA THR A 77 7.36 -8.13 2.41
C THR A 77 7.21 -6.91 3.30
N HIS A 78 7.97 -6.88 4.39
CA HIS A 78 7.86 -5.87 5.44
C HIS A 78 9.17 -5.14 5.68
N GLY A 79 9.11 -3.85 6.02
CA GLY A 79 10.25 -3.08 6.51
C GLY A 79 10.10 -1.58 6.42
N TRP A 80 11.19 -0.88 6.75
CA TRP A 80 11.23 0.57 6.74
C TRP A 80 11.68 1.11 5.39
N VAL A 81 11.00 2.12 4.87
CA VAL A 81 11.41 2.88 3.69
C VAL A 81 11.54 4.35 4.03
N ASN A 82 12.38 5.09 3.31
CA ASN A 82 12.46 6.53 3.48
C ASN A 82 11.14 7.17 3.03
N SER A 83 10.59 8.10 3.82
CA SER A 83 9.31 8.73 3.49
C SER A 83 9.35 9.53 2.17
N ASN A 84 10.53 9.91 1.68
CA ASN A 84 10.67 10.57 0.38
C ASN A 84 10.49 9.62 -0.81
N ASP A 85 10.60 8.30 -0.59
CA ASP A 85 10.44 7.28 -1.65
C ASP A 85 8.98 6.88 -1.86
N VAL A 86 8.07 7.38 -1.03
CA VAL A 86 6.64 7.10 -1.08
C VAL A 86 5.83 8.38 -1.07
N GLN A 87 4.66 8.35 -1.66
CA GLN A 87 3.74 9.48 -1.71
C GLN A 87 2.29 9.03 -1.47
N PRO A 88 1.42 9.92 -0.97
CA PRO A 88 -0.01 9.62 -0.85
C PRO A 88 -0.62 9.15 -2.18
N LEU A 89 -1.58 8.24 -2.11
CA LEU A 89 -2.37 7.87 -3.29
C LEU A 89 -3.25 9.06 -3.70
N THR A 90 -2.99 9.58 -4.88
CA THR A 90 -3.88 10.53 -5.56
C THR A 90 -4.79 9.74 -6.51
N PRO A 91 -6.12 9.93 -6.43
CA PRO A 91 -7.03 9.40 -7.43
C PRO A 91 -6.63 9.93 -8.83
N PRO A 92 -6.87 9.17 -9.91
CA PRO A 92 -6.77 9.71 -11.25
C PRO A 92 -7.63 10.98 -11.35
N ALA A 93 -7.14 12.01 -12.05
CA ALA A 93 -7.98 13.14 -12.41
C ALA A 93 -9.19 12.62 -13.20
N SER A 94 -10.39 13.06 -12.81
CA SER A 94 -11.65 12.70 -13.45
C SER A 94 -11.77 13.28 -14.86
#